data_AF-A0A969X3L8-F1
#
_entry.id   AF-A0A969X3L8-F1
#
_cell.length_a   1.000
_cell.length_b   1.000
_cell.length_c   1.000
_cell.angle_alpha   90.00
_cell.angle_beta   90.00
_cell.angle_gamma   90.00
#
_symmetry.space_group_name_H-M   'P 1'
#
loop_
_entity.id
_entity.type
_entity.pdbx_description
1 polymer ?
#
loop_
_entity_poly.entity_id
_entity_poly.type
_entity_poly.pdbx_seq_one_letter_code
_entity_poly.pdbx_strand_id
1 'polypeptide(L)'
;MRKINLKAELIRDNFQNFKSYNLPKAQLIIADIPYNVGNNAYGSNPAWYIDGDNKKGESELAGKQFFNTDINFNVAEFMHFCSKMLVKEPKERGKSPAMILFCSFEQQFPLIELAK
;
A
#
# COMPACT_ATOMS: atom_id res chain seq x y z
N MET A 1 -25.96 7.30 21.97
CA MET A 1 -24.95 7.38 20.89
C MET A 1 -25.67 7.35 19.55
N ARG A 2 -25.43 8.34 18.66
CA ARG A 2 -25.94 8.29 17.28
C ARG A 2 -25.19 7.18 16.55
N LYS A 3 -25.91 6.20 16.00
CA LYS A 3 -25.33 5.21 15.06
C LYS A 3 -24.86 5.99 13.83
N ILE A 4 -23.55 6.13 13.67
CA ILE A 4 -22.96 6.59 12.41
C ILE A 4 -23.14 5.43 11.44
N ASN A 5 -23.95 5.63 10.40
CA ASN A 5 -24.13 4.65 9.34
C ASN A 5 -22.91 4.76 8.42
N LEU A 6 -21.82 4.09 8.78
CA LEU A 6 -20.57 4.14 8.04
C LEU A 6 -20.71 3.28 6.78
N LYS A 7 -20.75 3.90 5.60
CA LYS A 7 -20.77 3.19 4.33
C LYS A 7 -19.35 2.70 4.03
N ALA A 8 -19.11 1.40 4.22
CA ALA A 8 -17.88 0.76 3.79
C ALA A 8 -18.04 0.29 2.35
N GLU A 9 -17.10 0.65 1.47
CA GLU A 9 -17.09 0.25 0.07
C GLU A 9 -15.75 -0.42 -0.26
N LEU A 10 -15.81 -1.53 -0.97
CA LEU A 10 -14.62 -2.20 -1.51
C LEU A 10 -14.56 -1.96 -3.02
N ILE A 11 -13.49 -1.32 -3.48
CA ILE A 11 -13.22 -1.07 -4.89
C ILE A 11 -11.99 -1.86 -5.28
N ARG A 12 -12.15 -2.82 -6.19
CA ARG A 12 -11.07 -3.66 -6.71
C ARG A 12 -10.52 -3.08 -8.02
N ASP A 13 -9.85 -1.94 -7.93
CA ASP A 13 -9.28 -1.23 -9.08
C ASP A 13 -7.97 -0.53 -8.67
N ASN A 14 -7.22 -0.04 -9.65
CA ASN A 14 -6.01 0.74 -9.43
C ASN A 14 -6.36 2.13 -8.83
N PHE A 15 -5.59 2.57 -7.84
CA PHE A 15 -5.79 3.88 -7.18
C PHE A 15 -5.74 5.07 -8.15
N GLN A 16 -5.03 4.95 -9.27
CA GLN A 16 -4.99 5.99 -10.32
C GLN A 16 -6.38 6.27 -10.92
N ASN A 17 -7.28 5.28 -10.88
CA ASN A 17 -8.65 5.39 -11.40
C ASN A 17 -9.63 6.04 -10.40
N PHE A 18 -9.18 6.52 -9.23
CA PHE A 18 -10.04 7.03 -8.16
C PHE A 18 -11.11 8.07 -8.58
N LYS A 19 -10.86 8.82 -9.66
CA LYS A 19 -11.76 9.87 -10.16
C LYS A 19 -13.11 9.32 -10.64
N SER A 20 -13.16 8.11 -11.21
CA SER A 20 -14.41 7.51 -11.69
C SER A 20 -15.38 7.17 -10.55
N TYR A 21 -14.85 7.00 -9.34
CA TYR A 21 -15.59 6.60 -8.16
C TYR A 21 -16.13 7.78 -7.34
N ASN A 22 -15.82 9.03 -7.72
CA ASN A 22 -16.21 10.24 -6.99
C ASN A 22 -15.91 10.16 -5.48
N LEU A 23 -14.77 9.57 -5.11
CA LEU A 23 -14.38 9.41 -3.71
C LEU A 23 -14.19 10.79 -3.05
N PRO A 24 -14.77 11.03 -1.86
CA PRO A 24 -14.52 12.25 -1.11
C PRO A 24 -13.05 12.32 -0.67
N LYS A 25 -12.57 13.54 -0.39
CA LYS A 25 -11.25 13.72 0.21
C LYS A 25 -11.19 13.05 1.58
N ALA A 26 -10.05 12.46 1.90
CA ALA A 26 -9.84 11.66 3.09
C ALA A 26 -9.30 12.49 4.26
N GLN A 27 -9.79 12.23 5.47
CA GLN A 27 -9.15 12.71 6.70
C GLN A 27 -7.94 11.85 7.07
N LEU A 28 -8.01 10.56 6.75
CA LEU A 28 -7.00 9.56 7.07
C LEU A 28 -6.84 8.61 5.88
N ILE A 29 -5.60 8.40 5.45
CA ILE A 29 -5.23 7.34 4.51
C ILE A 29 -4.37 6.34 5.29
N ILE A 30 -4.67 5.05 5.12
CA ILE A 30 -3.86 3.95 5.67
C ILE A 30 -3.48 3.07 4.48
N ALA A 31 -2.19 2.83 4.28
CA ALA A 31 -1.70 2.04 3.17
C ALA A 31 -0.56 1.12 3.61
N ASP A 32 -0.62 -0.11 3.13
CA ASP A 32 0.49 -1.06 3.14
C ASP A 32 1.01 -1.17 1.72
N ILE A 33 2.14 -0.51 1.45
CA ILE A 33 2.68 -0.38 0.09
C ILE A 33 3.59 -1.56 -0.24
N PRO A 34 3.73 -1.93 -1.53
CA PRO A 34 4.67 -2.97 -1.92
C PRO A 34 6.11 -2.62 -1.51
N TYR A 35 6.85 -3.63 -1.04
CA TYR A 35 8.22 -3.44 -0.54
C TYR A 35 9.28 -3.46 -1.64
N ASN A 36 8.88 -3.67 -2.91
CA ASN A 36 9.77 -3.75 -4.08
C ASN A 36 10.95 -4.73 -3.87
N VAL A 37 10.69 -5.83 -3.14
CA VAL A 37 11.69 -6.87 -2.80
C VAL A 37 12.08 -7.74 -4.00
N GLY A 38 11.41 -7.58 -5.15
CA GLY A 38 11.68 -8.33 -6.37
C GLY A 38 11.66 -9.84 -6.13
N ASN A 39 12.63 -10.56 -6.70
CA ASN A 39 12.75 -12.01 -6.52
C ASN A 39 13.20 -12.40 -5.10
N ASN A 40 13.62 -11.45 -4.25
CA ASN A 40 14.05 -11.71 -2.87
C ASN A 40 12.87 -11.92 -1.91
N ALA A 41 11.62 -11.82 -2.39
CA ALA A 41 10.45 -12.34 -1.67
C ALA A 41 10.46 -13.87 -1.52
N TYR A 42 11.37 -14.54 -2.23
CA TYR A 42 11.56 -15.98 -2.16
C TYR A 42 11.75 -16.47 -0.71
N GLY A 43 11.00 -17.52 -0.35
CA GLY A 43 11.00 -18.11 0.99
C GLY A 43 10.04 -17.49 2.02
N SER A 44 9.32 -16.42 1.67
CA SER A 44 8.28 -15.84 2.54
C SER A 44 6.92 -16.56 2.48
N ASN A 45 6.73 -17.48 1.54
CA ASN A 45 5.48 -18.20 1.29
C ASN A 45 5.74 -19.71 1.10
N PRO A 46 5.01 -20.60 1.81
CA PRO A 46 5.11 -22.04 1.59
C PRO A 46 4.86 -22.45 0.13
N ALA A 47 4.01 -21.72 -0.60
CA ALA A 47 3.73 -22.00 -2.01
C ALA A 47 4.97 -21.89 -2.93
N TRP A 48 6.08 -21.31 -2.46
CA TRP A 48 7.35 -21.34 -3.18
C TRP A 48 8.00 -22.72 -3.19
N TYR A 49 7.61 -23.63 -2.30
CA TYR A 49 8.19 -24.95 -2.15
C TYR A 49 7.21 -26.05 -2.57
N ILE A 50 7.72 -27.16 -3.07
CA ILE A 50 6.88 -28.32 -3.43
C ILE A 50 6.16 -28.82 -2.17
N ASP A 51 4.84 -28.91 -2.22
CA ASP A 51 3.95 -29.23 -1.08
C ASP A 51 4.12 -28.33 0.15
N GLY A 52 4.70 -27.13 0.01
CA GLY A 52 4.98 -26.26 1.15
C GLY A 52 6.24 -26.62 1.95
N ASP A 53 7.05 -27.58 1.48
CA ASP A 53 8.22 -28.09 2.20
C ASP A 53 9.53 -27.73 1.49
N ASN A 54 10.34 -26.89 2.13
CA ASN A 54 11.63 -26.46 1.57
C ASN A 54 12.65 -27.60 1.37
N LYS A 55 12.45 -28.75 2.02
CA LYS A 55 13.28 -29.94 1.82
C LYS A 55 12.97 -30.65 0.51
N LYS A 56 11.77 -30.45 -0.03
CA LYS A 56 11.34 -31.02 -1.33
C LYS A 56 11.78 -30.18 -2.52
N GLY A 57 12.40 -29.03 -2.28
CA GLY A 57 12.90 -28.13 -3.30
C GLY A 57 11.88 -27.08 -3.74
N GLU A 58 12.27 -26.33 -4.77
CA GLU A 58 11.55 -25.18 -5.28
C GLU A 58 10.35 -25.61 -6.14
N SER A 59 9.20 -24.96 -5.96
CA SER A 59 8.03 -25.14 -6.82
C SER A 59 8.18 -24.37 -8.15
N GLU A 60 7.26 -24.59 -9.09
CA GLU A 60 7.17 -23.75 -10.31
C GLU A 60 6.84 -22.28 -10.03
N LEU A 61 6.39 -21.95 -8.82
CA LEU A 61 6.18 -20.58 -8.42
C LEU A 61 7.50 -19.95 -7.99
N ALA A 62 8.49 -20.70 -7.48
CA ALA A 62 9.73 -20.15 -6.95
C ALA A 62 10.39 -19.11 -7.87
N GLY A 63 10.78 -17.98 -7.29
CA GLY A 63 11.39 -16.86 -8.00
C GLY A 63 10.46 -16.10 -8.96
N LYS A 64 9.18 -16.48 -9.09
CA LYS A 64 8.17 -15.64 -9.74
C LYS A 64 7.80 -14.46 -8.85
N GLN A 65 7.14 -13.48 -9.42
CA GLN A 65 6.75 -12.26 -8.70
C GLN A 65 5.49 -12.49 -7.87
N PHE A 66 5.46 -11.90 -6.68
CA PHE A 66 4.29 -11.95 -5.79
C PHE A 66 3.13 -11.12 -6.34
N PHE A 67 3.43 -9.96 -6.94
CA PHE A 67 2.47 -9.08 -7.60
C PHE A 67 3.02 -8.56 -8.94
N ASN A 68 2.17 -8.47 -9.97
CA ASN A 68 2.57 -7.92 -11.28
C ASN A 68 3.08 -6.47 -11.21
N THR A 69 2.70 -5.71 -10.18
CA THR A 69 3.07 -4.31 -9.98
C THR A 69 4.28 -4.09 -9.07
N ASP A 70 4.85 -5.15 -8.49
CA ASP A 70 5.89 -5.08 -7.46
C ASP A 70 7.25 -4.57 -8.00
N ILE A 71 7.47 -4.65 -9.31
CA ILE A 71 8.73 -4.18 -9.92
C ILE A 71 8.75 -2.65 -10.09
N ASN A 72 7.58 -2.04 -10.31
CA ASN A 72 7.46 -0.68 -10.82
C ASN A 72 6.57 0.21 -9.94
N PHE A 73 6.31 -0.17 -8.69
CA PHE A 73 5.54 0.68 -7.80
C PHE A 73 6.30 1.99 -7.56
N ASN A 74 5.78 3.07 -8.14
CA ASN A 74 6.33 4.40 -7.98
C ASN A 74 5.77 5.04 -6.70
N VAL A 75 6.56 4.93 -5.64
CA VAL A 75 6.24 5.49 -4.32
C VAL A 75 5.98 7.00 -4.40
N ALA A 76 6.74 7.75 -5.21
CA ALA A 76 6.56 9.19 -5.36
C ALA A 76 5.20 9.55 -5.98
N GLU A 77 4.78 8.78 -6.99
CA GLU A 77 3.45 8.96 -7.59
C GLU A 77 2.34 8.64 -6.60
N PHE A 78 2.50 7.57 -5.81
CA PHE A 78 1.54 7.20 -4.78
C PHE A 78 1.43 8.27 -3.67
N MET A 79 2.56 8.79 -3.19
CA MET A 79 2.59 9.86 -2.19
C MET A 79 1.93 11.14 -2.73
N HIS A 80 2.16 11.48 -4.00
CA HIS A 80 1.50 12.60 -4.69
C HIS A 80 -0.02 12.41 -4.84
N PHE A 81 -0.45 11.17 -5.12
CA PHE A 81 -1.87 10.82 -5.12
C PHE A 81 -2.48 11.01 -3.73
N CYS A 82 -1.83 10.49 -2.69
CA CYS A 82 -2.31 10.58 -1.32
C CYS A 82 -2.40 12.04 -0.84
N SER A 83 -1.39 12.87 -1.10
CA SER A 83 -1.41 14.30 -0.73
C SER A 83 -2.57 15.05 -1.41
N LYS A 84 -2.89 14.70 -2.66
CA LYS A 84 -4.08 15.22 -3.35
C LYS A 84 -5.37 14.70 -2.74
N MET A 85 -5.41 13.45 -2.26
CA MET A 85 -6.62 12.84 -1.69
C MET A 85 -6.93 13.30 -0.28
N LEU A 86 -5.93 13.71 0.49
CA LEU A 86 -6.16 14.27 1.82
C LEU A 86 -6.96 15.57 1.75
N VAL A 87 -7.79 15.81 2.78
CA VAL A 87 -8.40 17.13 2.99
C VAL A 87 -7.31 18.17 3.19
N LYS A 88 -7.54 19.41 2.75
CA LYS A 88 -6.60 20.50 3.05
C LYS A 88 -6.54 20.71 4.55
N GLU A 89 -5.33 20.88 5.08
CA GLU A 89 -5.14 21.12 6.51
C GLU A 89 -5.88 22.39 6.96
N PRO A 90 -6.86 22.26 7.87
CA PRO A 90 -7.56 23.41 8.43
C PRO A 90 -6.72 24.05 9.55
N LYS A 91 -7.01 25.32 9.86
CA LYS A 91 -6.34 26.05 10.95
C LYS A 91 -6.75 25.57 12.35
N GLU A 92 -7.83 24.80 12.45
CA GLU A 92 -8.36 24.31 13.73
C GLU A 92 -7.47 23.20 14.29
N ARG A 93 -7.15 23.27 15.59
CA ARG A 93 -6.34 22.27 16.28
C ARG A 93 -7.02 20.90 16.26
N GLY A 94 -6.24 19.85 15.97
CA GLY A 94 -6.72 18.46 16.03
C GLY A 94 -7.52 18.03 14.80
N LYS A 95 -7.47 18.80 13.72
CA LYS A 95 -8.16 18.51 12.45
C LYS A 95 -7.21 18.26 11.28
N SER A 96 -5.90 18.16 11.54
CA SER A 96 -4.91 17.89 10.50
C SER A 96 -5.17 16.53 9.85
N PRO A 97 -5.15 16.45 8.50
CA PRO A 97 -5.18 15.18 7.79
C PRO A 97 -3.95 14.34 8.15
N ALA A 98 -4.07 13.03 8.03
CA ALA A 98 -2.96 12.13 8.29
C ALA A 98 -2.88 10.99 7.27
N MET A 99 -1.66 10.48 7.10
CA MET A 99 -1.38 9.30 6.31
C MET A 99 -0.52 8.35 7.14
N ILE A 100 -0.93 7.09 7.23
CA ILE A 100 -0.19 6.02 7.90
C ILE A 100 0.27 5.05 6.82
N LEU A 101 1.58 4.98 6.58
CA LEU A 101 2.19 4.02 5.67
C LEU A 101 2.88 2.91 6.46
N PHE A 102 2.54 1.67 6.14
CA PHE A 102 3.35 0.51 6.50
C PHE A 102 4.42 0.32 5.42
N CYS A 103 5.65 0.09 5.86
CA CYS A 103 6.81 -0.09 4.99
C CYS A 103 7.84 -1.01 5.65
N SER A 104 8.79 -1.53 4.88
CA SER A 104 9.91 -2.28 5.42
C SER A 104 10.90 -1.35 6.14
N PHE A 105 11.75 -1.95 6.99
CA PHE A 105 12.78 -1.21 7.74
C PHE A 105 13.74 -0.44 6.81
N GLU A 106 14.09 -1.01 5.66
CA GLU A 106 15.01 -0.38 4.70
C GLU A 106 14.33 0.76 3.91
N GLN A 107 13.02 0.68 3.71
CA GLN A 107 12.24 1.68 2.98
C GLN A 107 11.87 2.91 3.83
N GLN A 108 11.95 2.83 5.16
CA GLN A 108 11.48 3.89 6.05
C GLN A 108 12.18 5.24 5.80
N PHE A 109 13.50 5.25 5.59
CA PHE A 109 14.26 6.49 5.45
C PHE A 109 13.98 7.21 4.11
N PRO A 110 14.00 6.51 2.95
CA PRO A 110 13.54 7.10 1.69
C PRO A 110 12.13 7.67 1.76
N LEU A 111 11.21 6.99 2.46
CA LEU A 111 9.83 7.46 2.63
C LEU A 111 9.74 8.72 3.48
N ILE A 112 10.51 8.80 4.57
CA ILE A 112 10.58 9.99 5.42
C ILE A 112 11.15 11.18 4.64
N GLU A 113 12.16 10.95 3.80
CA GLU A 113 12.74 12.00 2.96
C GLU A 113 11.72 12.51 1.93
N LEU A 114 11.01 11.60 1.26
CA LEU A 114 9.98 11.92 0.28
C LEU A 114 8.76 12.63 0.88
N ALA A 115 8.50 12.46 2.17
CA ALA A 115 7.38 13.09 2.87
C ALA A 115 7.64 14.54 3.31
N LYS A 116 8.88 15.03 3.19
CA LYS A 116 9.24 16.43 3.49
C LYS A 116 8.83 17.37 2.37
#